data_AF-A0A8T0HBD8-F1
#
_entry.id   AF-A0A8T0HBD8-F1
#
_cell.length_a   1.000
_cell.length_b   1.000
_cell.length_c   1.000
_cell.angle_alpha   90.00
_cell.angle_beta   90.00
_cell.angle_gamma   90.00
#
_symmetry.space_group_name_H-M   'P 1'
#
loop_
_entity.id
_entity.type
_entity.pdbx_description
1 polymer ?
#
loop_
_entity_poly.entity_id
_entity_poly.type
_entity_poly.pdbx_seq_one_letter_code
_entity_poly.pdbx_strand_id
1 'polypeptide(L)'
;MAKMESTIEFSNDVNSSCRICWEAQTNDEDPILQLGCDCKSPLDQAHSKCIYKWFSRPTLGCHPLRYGQIIYNYCEICQTDLSPPILLLLQNELNRNIVRARERRNQVSARLLIQRQLEEVVVDIPQQNEAVIETESMFNCSSLIFLIILLVSIFIIVANTVRPHDH
;
A
#
# COMPACT_ATOMS: atom_id res chain seq x y z
N MET A 1 -22.68 -23.65 -25.63
CA MET A 1 -21.96 -22.62 -24.84
C MET A 1 -20.50 -23.05 -24.76
N ALA A 2 -19.63 -22.43 -25.55
CA ALA A 2 -18.21 -22.77 -25.56
C ALA A 2 -17.55 -22.24 -24.29
N LYS A 3 -16.92 -23.14 -23.52
CA LYS A 3 -16.16 -22.80 -22.33
C LYS A 3 -14.81 -22.26 -22.82
N MET A 4 -14.70 -20.94 -22.90
CA MET A 4 -13.49 -20.26 -23.36
C MET A 4 -12.49 -20.28 -22.19
N GLU A 5 -11.62 -21.29 -22.18
CA GLU A 5 -10.48 -21.38 -21.26
C GLU A 5 -9.45 -20.33 -21.66
N SER A 6 -9.57 -19.12 -21.08
CA SER A 6 -8.63 -18.04 -21.31
C SER A 6 -7.35 -18.28 -20.50
N THR A 7 -6.33 -18.83 -21.15
CA THR A 7 -5.01 -19.06 -20.53
C THR A 7 -4.25 -17.73 -20.44
N ILE A 8 -3.68 -17.41 -19.28
CA ILE A 8 -2.74 -16.29 -19.13
C ILE A 8 -1.40 -16.76 -19.69
N GLU A 9 -0.92 -16.12 -20.75
CA GLU A 9 0.39 -16.44 -21.33
C GLU A 9 1.49 -15.70 -20.55
N PHE A 10 2.35 -16.49 -19.91
CA PHE A 10 3.55 -15.99 -19.23
C PHE A 10 4.66 -15.78 -20.26
N SER A 11 5.40 -14.67 -20.14
CA SER A 11 6.58 -14.48 -20.99
C SER A 11 7.72 -15.38 -20.50
N ASN A 12 7.97 -16.49 -21.20
CA ASN A 12 9.12 -17.37 -20.94
C ASN A 12 10.46 -16.79 -21.46
N ASP A 13 10.48 -15.53 -21.88
CA ASP A 13 11.67 -14.89 -22.41
C ASP A 13 12.57 -14.43 -21.24
N VAL A 14 13.80 -14.94 -21.21
CA VAL A 14 14.81 -14.64 -20.19
C VAL A 14 15.17 -13.14 -20.17
N ASN A 15 14.85 -12.42 -21.25
CA ASN A 15 15.02 -10.97 -21.37
C ASN A 15 13.71 -10.18 -21.30
N SER A 16 12.62 -10.78 -20.81
CA SER A 16 11.37 -10.05 -20.59
C SER A 16 11.58 -8.94 -19.55
N SER A 17 11.17 -7.73 -19.90
CA SER A 17 11.27 -6.56 -19.03
C SER A 17 9.91 -5.89 -18.93
N CYS A 18 9.56 -5.43 -17.73
CA CYS A 18 8.30 -4.74 -17.52
C CYS A 18 8.36 -3.35 -18.14
N ARG A 19 7.47 -3.02 -19.08
CA ARG A 19 7.44 -1.69 -19.73
C ARG A 19 7.19 -0.50 -18.79
N ILE A 20 6.75 -0.77 -17.55
CA ILE A 20 6.33 0.27 -16.60
C ILE A 20 7.47 0.61 -15.64
N CYS A 21 8.14 -0.41 -15.07
CA CYS A 21 9.26 -0.19 -14.13
C CYS A 21 10.63 -0.47 -14.74
N TRP A 22 10.69 -1.02 -15.96
CA TRP A 22 11.91 -1.40 -16.68
C TRP A 22 12.77 -2.47 -15.99
N GLU A 23 12.22 -3.11 -14.97
CA GLU A 23 12.86 -4.23 -14.26
C GLU A 23 12.43 -5.55 -14.89
N ALA A 24 13.34 -6.52 -14.87
CA ALA A 24 13.05 -7.92 -15.20
C ALA A 24 12.25 -8.58 -14.07
N GLN A 25 11.66 -9.74 -14.35
CA GLN A 25 10.98 -10.53 -13.33
C GLN A 25 12.00 -11.00 -12.28
N THR A 26 11.79 -10.61 -11.03
CA THR A 26 12.68 -11.00 -9.92
C THR A 26 12.07 -12.09 -9.03
N ASN A 27 10.75 -12.28 -9.07
CA ASN A 27 10.06 -13.31 -8.30
C ASN A 27 8.85 -13.91 -9.04
N ASP A 28 8.41 -15.08 -8.59
CA ASP A 28 7.23 -15.76 -9.16
C ASP A 28 5.90 -15.17 -8.68
N GLU A 29 5.93 -14.35 -7.62
CA GLU A 29 4.73 -13.72 -7.05
C GLU A 29 4.23 -12.51 -7.86
N ASP A 30 5.08 -11.90 -8.68
CA ASP A 30 4.73 -10.78 -9.55
C ASP A 30 5.25 -11.02 -10.97
N PRO A 31 4.66 -11.98 -11.69
CA PRO A 31 5.16 -12.39 -12.99
C PRO A 31 4.99 -11.28 -14.03
N ILE A 32 5.87 -11.29 -15.04
CA ILE A 32 5.68 -10.49 -16.26
C ILE A 32 4.65 -11.20 -17.14
N LEU A 33 3.61 -10.45 -17.51
CA LEU A 33 2.50 -10.93 -18.31
C LEU A 33 2.47 -10.19 -19.65
N GLN A 34 2.07 -10.91 -20.70
CA GLN A 34 1.73 -10.28 -21.97
C GLN A 34 0.38 -9.61 -21.90
N LEU A 35 0.33 -8.35 -22.33
CA LEU A 35 -0.88 -7.52 -22.34
C LEU A 35 -1.84 -7.93 -23.47
N GLY A 36 -1.32 -8.57 -24.52
CA GLY A 36 -2.07 -9.00 -25.69
C GLY A 36 -2.54 -7.86 -26.59
N CYS A 37 -1.83 -6.73 -26.57
CA CYS A 37 -2.01 -5.62 -27.50
C CYS A 37 -0.97 -5.67 -28.63
N ASP A 38 -1.15 -4.89 -29.70
CA ASP A 38 -0.24 -4.89 -30.87
C ASP A 38 1.12 -4.20 -30.66
N CYS A 39 1.51 -3.97 -29.41
CA CYS A 39 2.82 -3.42 -29.10
C CYS A 39 3.91 -4.48 -29.34
N LYS A 40 5.09 -4.04 -29.77
CA LYS A 40 6.26 -4.94 -29.86
C LYS A 40 6.91 -5.08 -28.49
N SER A 41 7.39 -6.29 -28.18
CA SER A 41 8.23 -6.53 -27.00
C SER A 41 9.39 -5.53 -26.93
N PRO A 42 9.68 -4.97 -25.73
CA PRO A 42 9.08 -5.28 -24.42
C PRO A 42 7.81 -4.47 -24.08
N LEU A 43 7.29 -3.66 -24.99
CA LEU A 43 6.18 -2.73 -24.72
C LEU A 43 4.81 -3.41 -24.56
N ASP A 44 4.68 -4.68 -24.89
CA ASP A 44 3.50 -5.50 -24.63
C ASP A 44 3.60 -6.29 -23.32
N GLN A 45 4.64 -6.10 -22.52
CA GLN A 45 4.92 -6.88 -21.31
C GLN A 45 4.92 -6.02 -20.05
N ALA A 46 4.32 -6.51 -18.97
CA ALA A 46 4.33 -5.81 -17.68
C ALA A 46 4.10 -6.76 -16.48
N HIS A 47 4.68 -6.41 -15.33
CA HIS A 47 4.39 -7.08 -14.06
C HIS A 47 2.92 -6.97 -13.70
N SER A 48 2.32 -8.02 -13.14
CA SER A 48 0.92 -8.04 -12.72
C SER A 48 0.54 -6.84 -11.83
N LYS A 49 1.38 -6.48 -10.85
CA LYS A 49 1.16 -5.32 -9.97
C LYS A 49 1.37 -4.00 -10.70
N CYS A 50 2.31 -3.94 -11.64
CA CYS A 50 2.54 -2.74 -12.44
C CYS A 50 1.35 -2.44 -13.36
N ILE A 51 0.75 -3.47 -13.98
CA ILE A 51 -0.47 -3.31 -14.80
C ILE A 51 -1.57 -2.65 -13.96
N TYR A 52 -1.87 -3.19 -12.78
CA TYR A 52 -2.87 -2.59 -11.90
C TYR A 52 -2.53 -1.13 -11.53
N LYS A 53 -1.27 -0.84 -11.17
CA LYS A 53 -0.83 0.53 -10.87
C LYS A 53 -1.06 1.46 -12.05
N TRP A 54 -0.73 1.02 -13.26
CA TRP A 54 -0.93 1.78 -14.48
C TRP A 54 -2.42 2.12 -14.70
N PHE A 55 -3.32 1.14 -14.57
CA PHE A 55 -4.78 1.37 -14.67
C PHE A 55 -5.37 2.16 -13.50
N SER A 56 -4.73 2.17 -12.33
CA SER A 56 -5.21 2.93 -11.18
C SER A 56 -4.86 4.42 -11.23
N ARG A 57 -3.83 4.78 -12.00
CA ARG A 57 -3.37 6.17 -12.10
C ARG A 57 -4.29 6.97 -13.03
N PRO A 58 -4.61 8.23 -12.69
CA PRO A 58 -5.31 9.11 -13.62
C PRO A 58 -4.40 9.44 -14.80
N THR A 59 -4.84 9.14 -16.01
CA THR A 59 -4.24 9.66 -17.24
C THR A 59 -5.13 10.79 -17.75
N LEU A 60 -4.55 12.01 -17.87
CA LEU A 60 -5.22 13.18 -18.46
C LEU A 60 -6.61 13.51 -17.86
N GLY A 61 -6.76 13.35 -16.54
CA GLY A 61 -8.01 13.66 -15.82
C GLY A 61 -9.08 12.57 -15.85
N CYS A 62 -8.81 11.42 -16.49
CA CYS A 62 -9.69 10.25 -16.47
C CYS A 62 -9.00 9.09 -15.73
N HIS A 63 -9.71 8.46 -14.79
CA HIS A 63 -9.24 7.22 -14.18
C HIS A 63 -9.75 6.03 -15.01
N PRO A 64 -8.86 5.13 -15.48
CA PRO A 64 -9.27 3.89 -16.14
C PRO A 64 -10.15 3.00 -15.24
N LEU A 65 -9.99 3.15 -13.92
CA LEU A 65 -10.81 2.53 -12.90
C LEU A 65 -11.68 3.59 -12.21
N ARG A 66 -13.00 3.55 -12.43
CA ARG A 66 -13.95 4.47 -11.76
C ARG A 66 -15.06 3.67 -11.10
N TYR A 67 -15.39 4.02 -9.85
CA TYR A 67 -16.47 3.39 -9.08
C TYR A 67 -16.43 1.85 -9.01
N GLY A 68 -15.24 1.25 -9.08
CA GLY A 68 -15.10 -0.21 -9.05
C GLY A 68 -15.36 -0.91 -10.38
N GLN A 69 -15.30 -0.19 -11.49
CA GLN A 69 -15.42 -0.73 -12.84
C GLN A 69 -14.24 -0.30 -13.71
N ILE A 70 -13.87 -1.17 -14.65
CA ILE A 70 -12.91 -0.89 -15.73
C ILE A 70 -13.67 -0.15 -16.83
N ILE A 71 -13.33 1.12 -17.07
CA ILE A 71 -13.98 1.95 -18.11
C ILE A 71 -13.26 1.81 -19.46
N TYR A 72 -11.94 1.65 -19.42
CA TYR A 72 -11.11 1.55 -20.62
C TYR A 72 -10.30 0.27 -20.57
N ASN A 73 -10.35 -0.49 -21.66
CA ASN A 73 -9.78 -1.84 -21.77
C ASN A 73 -8.75 -1.93 -22.92
N TYR A 74 -8.22 -0.81 -23.39
CA TYR A 74 -7.27 -0.75 -24.50
C TYR A 74 -5.88 -0.25 -24.07
N CYS A 75 -4.87 -0.53 -24.89
CA CYS A 75 -3.51 -0.05 -24.71
C CYS A 75 -3.39 1.43 -25.10
N GLU A 76 -2.83 2.27 -24.23
CA GLU A 76 -2.67 3.71 -24.52
C GLU A 76 -1.67 4.02 -25.65
N ILE A 77 -0.81 3.06 -26.02
CA ILE A 77 0.21 3.23 -27.04
C ILE A 77 -0.35 2.88 -28.42
N CYS A 78 -0.85 1.66 -28.59
CA CYS A 78 -1.33 1.15 -29.88
C CYS A 78 -2.85 1.22 -30.06
N GLN A 79 -3.60 1.59 -29.02
CA GLN A 79 -5.08 1.66 -29.01
C GLN A 79 -5.80 0.32 -29.22
N THR A 80 -5.06 -0.80 -29.29
CA THR A 80 -5.63 -2.16 -29.35
C THR A 80 -6.19 -2.57 -27.99
N ASP A 81 -7.31 -3.29 -28.00
CA ASP A 81 -7.87 -3.90 -26.80
C ASP A 81 -6.86 -4.84 -26.11
N LEU A 82 -6.87 -4.83 -24.78
CA LEU A 82 -6.11 -5.77 -23.98
C LEU A 82 -6.75 -7.16 -24.01
N SER A 83 -5.92 -8.18 -23.82
CA SER A 83 -6.42 -9.55 -23.80
C SER A 83 -7.41 -9.77 -22.64
N PRO A 84 -8.46 -10.60 -22.84
CA PRO A 84 -9.43 -10.93 -21.80
C PRO A 84 -8.83 -11.42 -20.46
N PRO A 85 -7.77 -12.24 -20.44
CA PRO A 85 -7.13 -12.65 -19.18
C PRO A 85 -6.61 -11.48 -18.35
N ILE A 86 -6.06 -10.44 -19.00
CA ILE A 86 -5.55 -9.24 -18.32
C ILE A 86 -6.69 -8.42 -17.72
N LEU A 87 -7.81 -8.30 -18.45
CA LEU A 87 -9.02 -7.64 -17.94
C LEU A 87 -9.58 -8.37 -16.71
N LEU A 88 -9.60 -9.70 -16.74
CA LEU A 88 -10.03 -10.51 -15.59
C LEU A 88 -9.09 -10.33 -14.39
N LEU A 89 -7.78 -10.29 -14.62
CA LEU A 89 -6.79 -10.02 -13.58
C LEU A 89 -7.00 -8.65 -12.93
N LEU A 90 -7.19 -7.61 -13.74
CA LEU A 90 -7.50 -6.26 -13.28
C LEU A 90 -8.78 -6.21 -12.45
N GLN A 91 -9.84 -6.87 -12.92
CA GLN A 91 -11.12 -6.92 -12.21
C GLN A 91 -10.98 -7.63 -10.86
N ASN A 92 -10.21 -8.73 -10.80
CA ASN A 92 -9.95 -9.45 -9.56
C ASN A 92 -9.17 -8.59 -8.56
N GLU A 93 -8.14 -7.88 -9.02
CA GLU A 93 -7.37 -6.99 -8.14
C GLU A 93 -8.19 -5.80 -7.64
N LEU A 94 -9.04 -5.24 -8.50
CA LEU A 94 -9.99 -4.19 -8.13
C LEU A 94 -10.95 -4.67 -7.05
N ASN A 95 -11.54 -5.85 -7.22
CA ASN A 95 -12.44 -6.46 -6.24
C ASN A 95 -11.73 -6.68 -4.90
N ARG A 96 -10.49 -7.19 -4.90
CA ARG A 96 -9.67 -7.33 -3.68
C ARG A 96 -9.47 -5.99 -2.97
N ASN A 97 -9.17 -4.93 -3.72
CA ASN A 97 -8.94 -3.61 -3.15
C ASN A 97 -10.22 -2.95 -2.60
N ILE A 98 -11.38 -3.20 -3.22
CA ILE A 98 -12.69 -2.78 -2.69
C ILE A 98 -12.96 -3.45 -1.34
N VAL A 99 -12.72 -4.77 -1.23
CA VAL A 99 -12.90 -5.52 0.03
C VAL A 99 -11.99 -4.97 1.12
N ARG A 100 -10.68 -4.84 0.85
CA ARG A 100 -9.72 -4.25 1.80
C ARG A 100 -10.10 -2.83 2.23
N ALA A 101 -10.61 -2.01 1.31
CA ALA A 101 -11.06 -0.65 1.63
C ALA A 101 -12.32 -0.65 2.52
N ARG A 102 -13.24 -1.61 2.32
CA ARG A 102 -14.41 -1.78 3.18
C ARG A 102 -14.00 -2.23 4.59
N GLU A 103 -13.09 -3.18 4.71
CA GLU A 103 -12.56 -3.65 6.00
C GLU A 103 -11.92 -2.51 6.79
N ARG A 104 -11.08 -1.69 6.14
CA ARG A 104 -10.49 -0.50 6.79
C ARG A 104 -11.54 0.47 7.31
N ARG A 105 -12.59 0.74 6.53
CA ARG A 105 -13.71 1.59 6.99
C ARG A 105 -14.42 1.00 8.20
N ASN A 106 -14.70 -0.31 8.18
CA ASN A 106 -15.34 -1.00 9.30
C ASN A 106 -14.47 -0.95 10.57
N GLN A 107 -13.15 -1.13 10.44
CA GLN A 107 -12.22 -1.01 11.57
C GLN A 107 -12.21 0.39 12.17
N VAL A 108 -12.23 1.44 11.34
CA VAL A 108 -12.31 2.83 11.82
C VAL A 108 -13.66 3.08 12.52
N SER A 109 -14.77 2.64 11.94
CA SER A 109 -16.10 2.76 12.56
C SER A 109 -16.17 2.04 13.91
N ALA A 110 -15.61 0.82 14.01
CA ALA A 110 -15.57 0.08 15.27
C ALA A 110 -14.73 0.80 16.35
N ARG A 111 -13.57 1.35 15.98
CA ARG A 111 -12.74 2.14 16.90
C ARG A 111 -13.47 3.37 17.44
N LEU A 112 -14.19 4.08 16.57
CA LEU A 112 -14.97 5.26 16.97
C LEU A 112 -16.13 4.91 17.92
N LEU A 113 -16.79 3.77 17.72
CA LEU A 113 -17.84 3.30 18.62
C LEU A 113 -17.28 2.95 20.01
N ILE A 114 -16.15 2.24 20.06
CA ILE A 114 -15.47 1.93 21.32
C ILE A 114 -15.06 3.21 22.04
N GLN A 115 -14.51 4.20 21.32
CA GLN A 115 -14.11 5.47 21.92
C GLN A 115 -15.31 6.21 22.56
N ARG A 116 -16.47 6.25 21.88
CA ARG A 116 -17.69 6.87 22.44
C ARG A 116 -18.19 6.15 23.69
N GLN A 117 -18.19 4.82 23.69
CA GLN A 117 -18.59 4.03 24.86
C GLN A 117 -17.68 4.29 26.05
N LEU A 118 -16.37 4.46 25.83
CA LEU A 118 -15.43 4.83 26.89
C LEU A 118 -15.69 6.24 27.42
N GLU A 119 -16.01 7.20 26.55
CA GLU A 119 -16.36 8.57 26.95
C GLU A 119 -17.63 8.61 27.81
N GLU A 120 -18.65 7.79 27.50
CA GLU A 120 -19.88 7.67 28.31
C GLU A 120 -19.60 7.10 29.71
N VAL A 121 -18.74 6.06 29.82
CA VAL A 121 -18.41 5.44 31.11
C VAL A 121 -17.64 6.38 32.05
N VAL A 122 -16.81 7.30 31.51
CA VAL A 122 -16.02 8.23 32.32
C VAL A 122 -16.89 9.31 32.99
N VAL A 123 -18.04 9.66 32.40
CA VAL A 123 -18.94 10.70 32.95
C VAL A 123 -19.69 10.21 34.19
N ASP A 124 -19.88 8.90 34.34
CA ASP A 124 -20.65 8.30 35.44
C ASP A 124 -19.79 7.92 36.66
N ILE A 125 -18.52 8.31 36.73
CA ILE A 125 -17.71 8.14 37.95
C ILE A 125 -18.13 9.23 38.94
N PRO A 126 -18.87 8.91 40.02
CA PRO A 126 -19.24 9.90 41.01
C PRO A 126 -17.96 10.50 41.62
N GLN A 127 -17.90 11.83 41.70
CA GLN A 127 -16.89 12.59 42.45
C GLN A 127 -17.01 12.33 43.95
N GLN A 128 -16.85 11.09 44.39
CA GLN A 128 -16.62 10.75 45.79
C GLN A 128 -15.18 10.33 45.89
N ASN A 129 -14.29 11.33 46.04
CA ASN A 129 -12.97 11.25 46.70
C ASN A 129 -12.23 12.59 46.49
N GLU A 130 -12.81 13.70 46.96
CA GLU A 130 -12.04 14.90 47.33
C GLU A 130 -11.71 14.81 48.82
N ALA A 131 -10.85 13.87 49.19
CA ALA A 131 -10.03 13.98 50.38
C ALA A 131 -8.87 13.00 50.23
N VAL A 132 -7.66 13.45 50.61
CA VAL A 132 -6.51 12.59 50.97
C VAL A 132 -5.62 12.17 49.79
N ILE A 133 -4.73 13.07 49.36
CA ILE A 133 -3.24 13.01 49.49
C ILE A 133 -2.63 13.99 48.47
N GLU A 134 -2.25 15.16 48.96
CA GLU A 134 -1.17 15.95 48.35
C GLU A 134 0.14 15.17 48.55
N THR A 135 0.55 14.37 47.58
CA THR A 135 1.97 14.06 47.40
C THR A 135 2.40 14.70 46.10
N GLU A 136 3.08 15.83 46.25
CA GLU A 136 3.82 16.53 45.21
C GLU A 136 4.79 15.57 44.51
N SER A 137 4.35 14.91 43.44
CA SER A 137 5.28 14.33 42.46
C SER A 137 5.62 15.42 41.44
N MET A 138 6.52 16.32 41.81
CA MET A 138 7.25 17.18 40.87
C MET A 138 8.19 16.32 40.00
N PHE A 139 7.64 15.46 39.15
CA PHE A 139 8.36 14.98 37.97
C PHE A 139 8.31 16.10 36.93
N ASN A 140 9.20 17.07 37.11
CA ASN A 140 9.40 18.17 36.18
C ASN A 140 9.63 17.61 34.77
N CYS A 141 8.76 17.95 33.82
CA CYS A 141 8.93 17.64 32.40
C CYS A 141 10.33 18.05 31.89
N SER A 142 10.95 19.05 32.51
CA SER A 142 12.33 19.46 32.26
C SER A 142 13.33 18.31 32.45
N SER A 143 13.21 17.49 33.49
CA SER A 143 14.15 16.38 33.77
C SER A 143 14.05 15.27 32.73
N LEU A 144 12.85 15.04 32.19
CA LEU A 144 12.61 14.03 31.15
C LEU A 144 13.21 14.50 29.81
N ILE A 145 13.09 15.79 29.50
CA ILE A 145 13.73 16.40 28.32
C ILE A 145 15.25 16.33 28.42
N PHE A 146 15.84 16.63 29.59
CA PHE A 146 17.28 16.51 29.81
C PHE A 146 17.78 15.06 29.60
N LEU A 147 17.03 14.07 30.08
CA LEU A 147 17.39 12.66 29.91
C LEU A 147 17.39 12.24 28.44
N ILE A 148 16.39 12.69 27.66
CA ILE A 148 16.31 12.41 26.23
C ILE A 148 17.48 13.05 25.47
N ILE A 149 17.81 14.31 25.75
CA ILE A 149 18.94 15.02 25.11
C ILE A 149 20.26 14.31 25.40
N LEU A 150 20.46 13.84 26.63
CA LEU A 150 21.68 13.16 27.05
C LEU A 150 21.85 11.82 26.33
N LEU A 151 20.77 11.05 26.16
CA LEU A 151 20.78 9.78 25.42
C LEU A 151 21.10 9.97 23.93
N VAL A 152 20.51 10.99 23.28
CA VAL A 152 20.80 11.30 21.87
C VAL A 152 22.26 11.72 21.68
N SER A 153 22.81 12.50 22.61
CA SER A 153 24.19 12.97 22.55
C SER A 153 25.20 11.82 22.64
N ILE A 154 24.96 10.86 23.54
CA ILE A 154 25.80 9.66 23.67
C ILE A 154 25.77 8.83 22.37
N PHE A 155 24.59 8.64 21.79
CA PHE A 155 24.44 7.87 20.56
C PHE A 155 25.23 8.47 19.40
N ILE A 156 25.23 9.79 19.24
CA ILE A 156 25.99 10.50 18.20
C ILE A 156 27.51 10.32 18.40
N ILE A 157 27.99 10.36 19.64
CA ILE A 157 29.41 10.17 19.94
C ILE A 157 29.84 8.76 19.56
N VAL A 158 29.09 7.75 19.97
CA VAL A 158 29.38 6.33 19.66
C VAL A 158 29.36 6.08 18.14
N ALA A 159 28.39 6.65 17.42
CA ALA A 159 28.31 6.50 15.97
C ALA A 159 29.50 7.12 15.22
N ASN A 160 30.13 8.17 15.77
CA ASN A 160 31.27 8.84 15.14
C ASN A 160 32.63 8.24 15.52
N THR A 161 32.75 7.61 16.70
CA THR A 161 34.00 6.94 17.12
C THR A 161 34.17 5.57 16.46
N VAL A 162 33.08 4.93 16.05
CA VAL A 162 33.10 3.68 15.26
C VAL A 162 33.10 4.02 13.77
N ARG A 163 34.07 4.82 13.30
CA ARG A 163 34.47 4.78 11.89
C ARG A 163 35.60 3.75 11.76
N PRO A 164 35.40 2.65 11.03
CA PRO A 164 36.49 1.72 10.75
C PRO A 164 37.56 2.50 9.98
N HIS A 165 38.77 2.50 10.51
CA HIS A 165 39.95 2.86 9.75
C HIS A 165 40.14 1.75 8.72
N ASP A 166 39.65 1.98 7.50
CA ASP A 166 39.96 1.12 6.36
C ASP A 166 41.48 1.21 6.13
N HIS A 167 42.14 0.08 6.36
CA HIS A 167 43.52 -0.22 5.95
C HIS A 167 43.49 -1.03 4.66
#